data_AF-A0AAV4LAQ6-F1
#
_entry.id   AF-A0AAV4LAQ6-F1
#
_cell.length_a   1.000
_cell.length_b   1.000
_cell.length_c   1.000
_cell.angle_alpha   90.00
_cell.angle_beta   90.00
_cell.angle_gamma   90.00
#
_symmetry.space_group_name_H-M   'P 1'
#
loop_
_entity.id
_entity.type
_entity.pdbx_description
1 polymer ?
#
loop_
_entity_poly.entity_id
_entity_poly.type
_entity_poly.pdbx_seq_one_letter_code
_entity_poly.pdbx_strand_id
1 'polypeptide(L)'
;MDNAIVIFRNISGRIALQELLDWKRKVQALGIYVDEKARGKAIILHLHHEDDDLVFYLYEQSGEYQLHIEYMRVKIGDGRMLKALESMIESLKLHAEKYYTGRSVLYRTLYVNGIIMDEGVFVERKIPPDWDLRIMREALMGHIYIALEQYMDAKKKGDTQLVQELHQRLCTFVEEVAQVDQVLNSDRFNS
;
A
#
# COMPACT_ATOMS: atom_id res chain seq x y z
N MET A 1 -13.84 21.99 -9.79
CA MET A 1 -12.50 21.75 -9.18
C MET A 1 -12.18 20.26 -9.28
N ASP A 2 -12.07 19.70 -10.49
CA ASP A 2 -12.72 18.40 -10.71
C ASP A 2 -11.84 17.15 -10.81
N ASN A 3 -10.61 17.14 -10.26
CA ASN A 3 -9.79 15.90 -10.26
C ASN A 3 -8.77 15.82 -9.12
N ALA A 4 -9.02 16.51 -8.00
CA ALA A 4 -8.14 16.39 -6.85
C ALA A 4 -8.25 14.97 -6.26
N ILE A 5 -7.10 14.36 -6.02
CA ILE A 5 -6.98 12.99 -5.53
C ILE A 5 -6.30 13.04 -4.16
N VAL A 6 -6.85 12.27 -3.23
CA VAL A 6 -6.24 11.96 -1.95
C VAL A 6 -5.78 10.52 -1.99
N ILE A 7 -4.56 10.28 -1.50
CA ILE A 7 -3.97 8.95 -1.39
C ILE A 7 -3.87 8.63 0.09
N PHE A 8 -4.35 7.47 0.48
CA PHE A 8 -4.08 6.89 1.79
C PHE A 8 -3.10 5.74 1.65
N ARG A 9 -2.14 5.63 2.57
CA ARG A 9 -1.19 4.53 2.67
C ARG A 9 -1.19 3.93 4.07
N ASN A 10 -0.83 2.66 4.16
CA ASN A 10 -0.58 1.94 5.41
C ASN A 10 -1.73 2.07 6.42
N ILE A 11 -2.98 2.07 5.96
CA ILE A 11 -4.13 2.07 6.89
C ILE A 11 -4.14 0.72 7.59
N SER A 12 -3.92 0.71 8.90
CA SER A 12 -3.86 -0.54 9.65
C SER A 12 -4.24 -0.40 11.12
N GLY A 13 -4.82 -1.46 11.67
CA GLY A 13 -5.19 -1.50 13.08
C GLY A 13 -6.12 -2.65 13.42
N ARG A 14 -6.36 -2.80 14.72
CA ARG A 14 -7.39 -3.70 15.26
C ARG A 14 -8.65 -2.90 15.54
N ILE A 15 -9.78 -3.49 15.23
CA ILE A 15 -11.08 -2.83 15.24
C ILE A 15 -12.03 -3.68 16.07
N ALA A 16 -12.58 -3.08 17.11
CA ALA A 16 -13.67 -3.71 17.87
C ALA A 16 -14.96 -3.70 17.04
N LEU A 17 -15.75 -4.77 17.15
CA LEU A 17 -17.04 -4.87 16.43
C LEU A 17 -17.95 -3.66 16.68
N GLN A 18 -18.01 -3.18 17.93
CA GLN A 18 -18.85 -2.04 18.29
C GLN A 18 -18.39 -0.74 17.57
N GLU A 19 -17.08 -0.49 17.53
CA GLU A 19 -16.52 0.68 16.85
C GLU A 19 -16.81 0.62 15.34
N LEU A 20 -16.70 -0.57 14.74
CA LEU A 20 -17.04 -0.81 13.34
C LEU A 20 -18.53 -0.51 13.06
N LEU A 21 -19.43 -1.00 13.90
CA LEU A 21 -20.87 -0.75 13.78
C LEU A 21 -21.19 0.75 13.89
N ASP A 22 -20.58 1.44 14.84
CA ASP A 22 -20.79 2.88 15.03
C ASP A 22 -20.26 3.70 13.86
N TRP A 23 -19.10 3.31 13.31
CA TRP A 23 -18.56 3.92 12.08
C TRP A 23 -19.48 3.68 10.87
N LYS A 24 -19.99 2.46 10.66
CA LYS A 24 -20.93 2.17 9.56
C LYS A 24 -22.17 3.07 9.63
N ARG A 25 -22.74 3.30 10.82
CA ARG A 25 -23.87 4.23 11.00
C ARG A 25 -23.50 5.66 10.61
N LYS A 26 -22.31 6.14 10.99
CA LYS A 26 -21.83 7.48 10.59
C LYS A 26 -21.69 7.59 9.06
N VAL A 27 -21.13 6.58 8.41
CA VAL A 27 -20.96 6.54 6.95
C VAL A 27 -22.30 6.55 6.23
N GLN A 28 -23.26 5.75 6.70
CA GLN A 28 -24.63 5.76 6.16
C GLN A 28 -25.32 7.12 6.34
N ALA A 29 -25.08 7.82 7.45
CA ALA A 29 -25.60 9.17 7.68
C ALA A 29 -25.00 10.22 6.72
N LEU A 30 -23.83 9.95 6.12
CA LEU A 30 -23.28 10.76 5.03
C LEU A 30 -23.98 10.49 3.69
N GLY A 31 -24.87 9.50 3.61
CA GLY A 31 -25.56 9.08 2.37
C GLY A 31 -24.76 8.08 1.55
N ILE A 32 -23.70 7.48 2.10
CA ILE A 32 -22.90 6.45 1.45
C ILE A 32 -23.53 5.09 1.72
N TYR A 33 -23.75 4.32 0.67
CA TYR A 33 -24.29 2.97 0.78
C TYR A 33 -23.16 2.00 1.18
N VAL A 34 -23.44 1.13 2.15
CA VAL A 34 -22.49 0.15 2.68
C VAL A 34 -23.06 -1.24 2.46
N ASP A 35 -22.47 -2.01 1.56
CA ASP A 35 -22.74 -3.44 1.39
C ASP A 35 -21.68 -4.26 2.14
N GLU A 36 -22.13 -5.33 2.81
CA GLU A 36 -21.30 -6.17 3.66
C GLU A 36 -21.46 -7.63 3.25
N LYS A 37 -20.33 -8.28 2.93
CA LYS A 37 -20.31 -9.71 2.59
C LYS A 37 -19.36 -10.45 3.51
N ALA A 38 -19.91 -11.35 4.31
CA ALA A 38 -19.11 -12.27 5.12
C ALA A 38 -18.62 -13.45 4.26
N ARG A 39 -17.34 -13.78 4.38
CA ARG A 39 -16.71 -14.94 3.74
C ARG A 39 -15.72 -15.60 4.70
N GLY A 40 -16.19 -16.60 5.44
CA GLY A 40 -15.39 -17.27 6.46
C GLY A 40 -15.01 -16.31 7.58
N LYS A 41 -13.70 -16.12 7.81
CA LYS A 41 -13.16 -15.15 8.77
C LYS A 41 -12.95 -13.75 8.19
N ALA A 42 -13.36 -13.50 6.95
CA ALA A 42 -13.24 -12.18 6.33
C ALA A 42 -14.61 -11.53 6.20
N ILE A 43 -14.66 -10.22 6.44
CA ILE A 43 -15.79 -9.35 6.08
C ILE A 43 -15.29 -8.43 4.97
N ILE A 44 -16.02 -8.39 3.86
CA ILE A 44 -15.76 -7.50 2.75
C ILE A 44 -16.75 -6.35 2.88
N LEU A 45 -16.22 -5.12 2.99
CA LEU A 45 -17.02 -3.91 3.00
C LEU A 45 -16.90 -3.22 1.66
N HIS A 46 -18.05 -2.92 1.07
CA HIS A 46 -18.19 -2.18 -0.16
C HIS A 46 -18.88 -0.85 0.16
N LEU A 47 -18.19 0.25 -0.07
CA LEU A 47 -18.72 1.60 0.02
C LEU A 47 -19.06 2.09 -1.38
N HIS A 48 -20.28 2.55 -1.55
CA HIS A 48 -20.81 3.04 -2.82
C HIS A 48 -21.37 4.45 -2.63
N HIS A 49 -20.89 5.40 -3.43
CA HIS A 49 -21.45 6.75 -3.50
C HIS A 49 -21.30 7.32 -4.90
N GLU A 50 -22.42 7.58 -5.57
CA GLU A 50 -22.45 8.04 -6.97
C GLU A 50 -21.62 7.14 -7.90
N ASP A 51 -20.52 7.65 -8.46
CA ASP A 51 -19.61 6.94 -9.35
C ASP A 51 -18.34 6.42 -8.64
N ASP A 52 -18.25 6.54 -7.31
CA ASP A 52 -17.11 6.11 -6.51
C ASP A 52 -17.42 4.84 -5.70
N ASP A 53 -16.60 3.81 -5.93
CA ASP A 53 -16.66 2.54 -5.22
C ASP A 53 -15.35 2.27 -4.48
N LEU A 54 -15.44 1.92 -3.19
CA LEU A 54 -14.29 1.47 -2.41
C LEU A 54 -14.59 0.11 -1.78
N VAL A 55 -13.62 -0.79 -1.89
CA VAL A 55 -13.71 -2.14 -1.31
C VAL A 55 -12.50 -2.39 -0.44
N PHE A 56 -12.74 -2.86 0.78
CA PHE A 56 -11.68 -3.32 1.66
C PHE A 56 -12.12 -4.49 2.53
N TYR A 57 -11.11 -5.20 3.04
CA TYR A 57 -11.27 -6.47 3.72
C TYR A 57 -10.90 -6.33 5.20
N LEU A 58 -11.76 -6.86 6.05
CA LEU A 58 -11.57 -7.00 7.49
C LEU A 58 -11.40 -8.47 7.81
N TYR A 59 -10.33 -8.83 8.51
CA TYR A 59 -10.06 -10.21 8.89
C TYR A 59 -10.29 -10.41 10.39
N GLU A 60 -11.19 -11.31 10.75
CA GLU A 60 -11.46 -11.66 12.13
C GLU A 60 -10.29 -12.45 12.74
N GLN A 61 -9.72 -11.93 13.82
CA GLN A 61 -8.68 -12.57 14.60
C GLN A 61 -8.93 -12.35 16.09
N SER A 62 -9.12 -13.43 16.84
CA SER A 62 -9.23 -13.42 18.30
C SER A 62 -10.33 -12.52 18.88
N GLY A 63 -11.48 -12.42 18.19
CA GLY A 63 -12.63 -11.61 18.62
C GLY A 63 -12.57 -10.13 18.20
N GLU A 64 -11.56 -9.73 17.44
CA GLU A 64 -11.42 -8.39 16.84
C GLU A 64 -11.27 -8.52 15.31
N TYR A 65 -11.51 -7.43 14.59
CA TYR A 65 -11.20 -7.36 13.16
C TYR A 65 -9.84 -6.68 12.94
N GLN A 66 -9.08 -7.19 11.99
CA GLN A 66 -7.88 -6.54 11.48
C GLN A 66 -8.15 -5.93 10.11
N LEU A 67 -7.79 -4.66 9.98
CA LEU A 67 -7.77 -3.96 8.70
C LEU A 67 -6.32 -3.76 8.28
N HIS A 68 -6.04 -4.02 7.00
CA HIS A 68 -4.79 -3.65 6.37
C HIS A 68 -5.06 -3.19 4.94
N ILE A 69 -4.72 -1.93 4.65
CA ILE A 69 -4.80 -1.33 3.32
C ILE A 69 -3.47 -0.63 3.06
N GLU A 70 -2.66 -1.21 2.17
CA GLU A 70 -1.35 -0.65 1.83
C GLU A 70 -1.47 0.66 1.07
N TYR A 71 -2.44 0.74 0.15
CA TYR A 71 -2.64 1.87 -0.73
C TYR A 71 -4.10 2.00 -1.13
N MET A 72 -4.64 3.22 -1.04
CA MET A 72 -5.98 3.55 -1.50
C MET A 72 -5.98 4.95 -2.11
N ARG A 73 -6.65 5.09 -3.25
CA ARG A 73 -6.78 6.36 -3.97
C ARG A 73 -8.24 6.77 -3.99
N VAL A 74 -8.53 7.99 -3.57
CA VAL A 74 -9.89 8.53 -3.50
C VAL A 74 -9.95 9.86 -4.23
N LYS A 75 -10.94 10.01 -5.11
CA LYS A 75 -11.27 11.30 -5.70
C LYS A 75 -11.97 12.14 -4.65
N ILE A 76 -11.65 13.43 -4.58
CA ILE A 76 -12.31 14.29 -3.61
C ILE A 76 -13.81 14.39 -3.92
N GLY A 77 -14.20 14.54 -5.19
CA GLY A 77 -15.61 14.62 -5.59
C GLY A 77 -16.37 15.66 -4.75
N ASP A 78 -17.46 15.25 -4.12
CA ASP A 78 -18.25 16.03 -3.16
C ASP A 78 -17.70 15.99 -1.70
N GLY A 79 -16.63 15.23 -1.48
CA GLY A 79 -15.90 15.09 -0.22
C GLY A 79 -16.44 14.04 0.73
N ARG A 80 -17.57 13.37 0.44
CA ARG A 80 -18.19 12.43 1.38
C ARG A 80 -17.38 11.16 1.56
N MET A 81 -16.88 10.59 0.47
CA MET A 81 -16.05 9.38 0.52
C MET A 81 -14.75 9.64 1.28
N LEU A 82 -14.14 10.81 1.06
CA LEU A 82 -12.98 11.26 1.82
C LEU A 82 -13.28 11.33 3.33
N LYS A 83 -14.39 12.00 3.72
CA LYS A 83 -14.81 12.10 5.12
C LYS A 83 -15.10 10.72 5.74
N ALA A 84 -15.66 9.80 4.98
CA ALA A 84 -15.92 8.44 5.46
C ALA A 84 -14.62 7.72 5.83
N LEU A 85 -13.58 7.83 4.99
CA LEU A 85 -12.26 7.26 5.28
C LEU A 85 -11.52 7.97 6.41
N GLU A 86 -11.54 9.30 6.46
CA GLU A 86 -10.94 10.06 7.57
C GLU A 86 -11.61 9.66 8.90
N SER A 87 -12.94 9.60 8.91
CA SER A 87 -13.70 9.14 10.09
C SER A 87 -13.45 7.67 10.44
N MET A 88 -13.10 6.82 9.46
CA MET A 88 -12.71 5.43 9.67
C MET A 88 -11.40 5.38 10.45
N ILE A 89 -10.40 6.14 9.99
CA ILE A 89 -9.08 6.20 10.63
C ILE A 89 -9.21 6.72 12.06
N GLU A 90 -9.97 7.81 12.26
CA GLU A 90 -10.15 8.44 13.56
C GLU A 90 -11.01 7.60 14.52
N SER A 91 -12.19 7.16 14.08
CA SER A 91 -13.16 6.46 14.95
C SER A 91 -12.70 5.04 15.30
N LEU A 92 -11.97 4.38 14.40
CA LEU A 92 -11.46 3.03 14.60
C LEU A 92 -10.02 3.01 15.10
N LYS A 93 -9.46 4.18 15.47
CA LYS A 93 -8.12 4.34 16.04
C LYS A 93 -7.02 3.69 15.20
N LEU A 94 -7.06 3.91 13.89
CA LEU A 94 -6.13 3.29 12.95
C LEU A 94 -4.83 4.10 12.81
N HIS A 95 -3.79 3.41 12.38
CA HIS A 95 -2.61 4.06 11.80
C HIS A 95 -2.87 4.29 10.33
N ALA A 96 -2.42 5.43 9.78
CA ALA A 96 -2.54 5.72 8.36
C ALA A 96 -1.63 6.88 7.97
N GLU A 97 -1.35 6.99 6.67
CA GLU A 97 -0.77 8.19 6.06
C GLU A 97 -1.73 8.70 5.01
N LYS A 98 -2.07 9.99 5.06
CA LYS A 98 -2.87 10.67 4.04
C LYS A 98 -1.97 11.62 3.26
N TYR A 99 -2.10 11.61 1.95
CA TYR A 99 -1.38 12.48 1.03
C TYR A 99 -2.36 13.19 0.11
N TYR A 100 -2.19 14.49 -0.07
CA TYR A 100 -2.98 15.25 -1.04
C TYR A 100 -2.15 16.37 -1.65
N THR A 101 -2.51 16.76 -2.88
CA THR A 101 -1.86 17.89 -3.54
C THR A 101 -2.70 19.14 -3.39
N GLY A 102 -2.12 20.20 -2.80
CA GLY A 102 -2.74 21.51 -2.66
C GLY A 102 -1.80 22.59 -3.20
N ARG A 103 -2.28 23.47 -4.09
CA ARG A 103 -1.48 24.57 -4.68
C ARG A 103 -0.11 24.11 -5.23
N SER A 104 -0.10 22.97 -5.92
CA SER A 104 1.11 22.32 -6.48
C SER A 104 2.13 21.84 -5.45
N VAL A 105 1.74 21.67 -4.20
CA VAL A 105 2.57 21.15 -3.11
C VAL A 105 1.94 19.86 -2.57
N LEU A 106 2.77 18.86 -2.29
CA LEU A 106 2.34 17.62 -1.65
C LEU A 106 2.27 17.84 -0.14
N TYR A 107 1.14 17.48 0.47
CA TYR A 107 0.94 17.48 1.91
C TYR A 107 0.83 16.05 2.42
N ARG A 108 1.30 15.81 3.65
CA ARG A 108 1.16 14.55 4.37
C ARG A 108 0.52 14.79 5.73
N THR A 109 -0.41 13.92 6.10
CA THR A 109 -0.96 13.79 7.45
C THR A 109 -0.67 12.38 7.95
N LEU A 110 0.00 12.24 9.09
CA LEU A 110 0.27 10.96 9.76
C LEU A 110 -0.72 10.74 10.90
N TYR A 111 -1.44 9.64 10.83
CA TYR A 111 -2.35 9.19 11.87
C TYR A 111 -1.70 8.05 12.69
N VAL A 112 -1.74 8.18 14.01
CA VAL A 112 -1.34 7.14 14.97
C VAL A 112 -2.49 6.97 15.95
N ASN A 113 -3.05 5.77 16.05
CA ASN A 113 -4.25 5.48 16.85
C ASN A 113 -5.42 6.45 16.57
N GLY A 114 -5.61 6.83 15.31
CA GLY A 114 -6.66 7.77 14.88
C GLY A 114 -6.38 9.24 15.21
N ILE A 115 -5.22 9.58 15.78
CA ILE A 115 -4.82 10.94 16.11
C ILE A 115 -3.81 11.45 15.09
N ILE A 116 -3.99 12.68 14.62
CA ILE A 116 -3.01 13.36 13.76
C ILE A 116 -1.77 13.68 14.60
N MET A 117 -0.66 13.01 14.29
CA MET A 117 0.63 13.22 14.96
C MET A 117 1.53 14.20 14.20
N ASP A 118 1.38 14.26 12.89
CA ASP A 118 2.15 15.13 12.01
C ASP A 118 1.26 15.54 10.83
N GLU A 119 1.29 16.82 10.48
CA GLU A 119 0.57 17.36 9.34
C GLU A 119 1.33 18.55 8.76
N GLY A 120 1.56 18.51 7.45
CA GLY A 120 2.21 19.62 6.78
C GLY A 120 2.62 19.32 5.35
N VAL A 121 3.39 20.25 4.79
CA VAL A 121 4.03 20.03 3.49
C VAL A 121 4.94 18.82 3.61
N PHE A 122 4.68 17.83 2.78
CA PHE A 122 5.57 16.71 2.63
C PHE A 122 6.80 17.17 1.87
N VAL A 123 7.84 17.48 2.62
CA VAL A 123 9.19 17.52 2.09
C VAL A 123 9.71 16.10 2.22
N GLU A 124 9.90 15.43 1.09
CA GLU A 124 10.63 14.17 1.07
C GLU A 124 11.95 14.42 1.80
N ARG A 125 12.09 13.82 3.00
CA ARG A 125 13.36 13.87 3.73
C ARG A 125 14.39 13.38 2.74
N LYS A 126 15.44 14.19 2.48
CA LYS A 126 16.49 13.96 1.47
C LYS A 126 16.55 12.47 1.14
N ILE A 127 16.18 12.15 -0.10
CA ILE A 127 16.29 10.80 -0.64
C ILE A 127 17.60 10.23 -0.11
N PRO A 128 17.54 9.13 0.67
CA PRO A 128 18.75 8.53 1.21
C PRO A 128 19.76 8.38 0.07
N PRO A 129 21.04 8.71 0.27
CA PRO A 129 22.02 8.70 -0.82
C PRO A 129 22.17 7.31 -1.47
N ASP A 130 21.63 6.25 -0.83
CA ASP A 130 21.54 4.88 -1.30
C ASP A 130 20.18 4.48 -1.91
N TRP A 131 19.22 5.40 -2.06
CA TRP A 131 17.89 5.11 -2.61
C TRP A 131 17.94 4.51 -4.01
N ASP A 132 18.72 5.10 -4.91
CA ASP A 132 18.86 4.60 -6.28
C ASP A 132 19.44 3.18 -6.29
N LEU A 133 20.34 2.87 -5.34
CA LEU A 133 20.91 1.54 -5.15
C LEU A 133 19.87 0.55 -4.61
N ARG A 134 19.00 0.97 -3.69
CA ARG A 134 17.89 0.14 -3.18
C ARG A 134 16.86 -0.17 -4.27
N ILE A 135 16.51 0.81 -5.08
CA ILE A 135 15.60 0.63 -6.24
C ILE A 135 16.24 -0.27 -7.28
N MET A 136 17.53 -0.08 -7.58
CA MET A 136 18.27 -0.95 -8.50
C MET A 136 18.29 -2.40 -8.01
N ARG A 137 18.54 -2.62 -6.71
CA ARG A 137 18.49 -3.94 -6.09
C ARG A 137 17.10 -4.58 -6.24
N GLU A 138 16.03 -3.84 -5.97
CA GLU A 138 14.66 -4.33 -6.07
C GLU A 138 14.30 -4.70 -7.52
N ALA A 139 14.67 -3.86 -8.49
CA ALA A 139 14.46 -4.13 -9.91
C ALA A 139 15.22 -5.40 -10.37
N LEU A 140 16.47 -5.55 -9.97
CA LEU A 140 17.28 -6.75 -10.27
C LEU A 140 16.67 -8.01 -9.67
N MET A 141 16.21 -7.95 -8.41
CA MET A 141 15.51 -9.07 -7.77
C MET A 141 14.22 -9.44 -8.52
N GLY A 142 13.44 -8.45 -8.97
CA GLY A 142 12.26 -8.68 -9.81
C GLY A 142 12.61 -9.42 -11.12
N HIS A 143 13.68 -9.00 -11.79
CA HIS A 143 14.15 -9.67 -13.01
C HIS A 143 14.66 -11.10 -12.76
N ILE A 144 15.30 -11.36 -11.62
CA ILE A 144 15.71 -12.71 -11.21
C ILE A 144 14.49 -13.61 -11.06
N TYR A 145 13.43 -13.17 -10.38
CA TYR A 145 12.23 -13.99 -10.20
C TYR A 145 11.56 -14.35 -11.53
N ILE A 146 11.42 -13.37 -12.43
CA ILE A 146 10.88 -13.61 -13.77
C ILE A 146 11.74 -14.61 -14.55
N ALA A 147 13.06 -14.43 -14.54
CA ALA A 147 13.98 -15.32 -15.24
C ALA A 147 14.01 -16.74 -14.64
N LEU A 148 13.84 -16.88 -13.33
CA LEU A 148 13.72 -18.17 -12.65
C LEU A 148 12.45 -18.91 -13.07
N GLU A 149 11.31 -18.22 -13.15
CA GLU A 149 10.06 -18.81 -13.65
C GLU A 149 10.22 -19.30 -15.08
N GLN A 150 10.76 -18.45 -15.97
CA GLN A 150 11.05 -18.81 -17.36
C GLN A 150 12.03 -19.99 -17.46
N TYR A 151 13.04 -20.03 -16.59
CA TYR A 151 14.04 -21.09 -16.57
C TYR A 151 13.41 -22.43 -16.19
N MET A 152 12.57 -22.44 -15.15
CA MET A 152 11.84 -23.64 -14.73
C MET A 152 10.92 -24.16 -15.84
N ASP A 153 10.25 -23.26 -16.55
CA ASP A 153 9.35 -23.64 -17.65
C ASP A 153 10.10 -24.14 -18.88
N ALA A 154 11.22 -23.52 -19.24
CA ALA A 154 12.11 -24.00 -20.30
C ALA A 154 12.66 -25.39 -19.97
N LYS A 155 13.06 -25.61 -18.71
CA LYS A 155 13.55 -26.91 -18.22
C LYS A 155 12.48 -28.00 -18.28
N LYS A 156 11.22 -27.69 -17.93
CA LYS A 156 10.09 -28.62 -18.06
C LYS A 156 9.80 -28.99 -19.52
N LYS A 157 9.97 -28.03 -20.44
CA LYS A 157 9.74 -28.21 -21.88
C LYS A 157 10.91 -28.88 -22.61
N GLY A 158 12.04 -29.08 -21.93
CA GLY A 158 13.25 -29.66 -22.52
C GLY A 158 13.99 -28.72 -23.48
N ASP A 159 13.72 -27.41 -23.42
CA ASP A 159 14.38 -26.41 -24.26
C ASP A 159 15.77 -26.08 -23.71
N THR A 160 16.76 -26.86 -24.11
CA THR A 160 18.14 -26.77 -23.61
C THR A 160 18.84 -25.47 -23.97
N GLN A 161 18.47 -24.86 -25.11
CA GLN A 161 19.06 -23.59 -25.56
C GLN A 161 18.57 -22.43 -24.68
N LEU A 162 17.25 -22.34 -24.47
CA LEU A 162 16.67 -21.31 -23.61
C LEU A 162 17.09 -21.48 -22.14
N VAL A 163 17.27 -22.71 -21.67
CA VAL A 163 17.81 -23.01 -20.33
C VAL A 163 19.23 -22.45 -20.16
N GLN A 164 20.11 -22.59 -21.15
CA GLN A 164 21.47 -22.05 -21.08
C GLN A 164 21.49 -20.53 -21.10
N GLU A 165 20.67 -19.90 -21.95
CA GLU A 165 20.53 -18.45 -22.03
C GLU A 165 20.03 -17.85 -20.71
N LEU A 166 18.96 -18.43 -20.15
CA LEU A 166 18.40 -17.98 -18.87
C LEU A 166 19.35 -18.23 -17.70
N HIS A 167 20.12 -19.32 -17.72
CA HIS A 167 21.14 -19.58 -16.71
C HIS A 167 22.22 -18.49 -16.71
N GLN A 168 22.77 -18.15 -17.88
CA GLN A 168 23.77 -17.09 -17.99
C GLN A 168 23.23 -15.75 -17.52
N ARG A 169 22.00 -15.41 -17.91
CA ARG A 169 21.32 -14.19 -17.49
C ARG A 169 21.09 -14.12 -15.98
N LEU A 170 20.71 -15.24 -15.36
CA LEU A 170 20.55 -15.34 -13.91
C LEU A 170 21.88 -15.13 -13.18
N CYS A 171 22.99 -15.71 -13.67
CA CYS A 171 24.32 -15.47 -13.10
C CYS A 171 24.70 -13.99 -13.13
N THR A 172 24.49 -13.31 -14.27
CA THR A 172 24.76 -11.88 -14.40
C THR A 172 23.94 -11.04 -13.40
N PHE A 173 22.63 -11.32 -13.27
CA PHE A 173 21.82 -10.58 -12.29
C PHE A 173 22.23 -10.83 -10.84
N VAL A 174 22.64 -12.05 -10.49
CA VAL A 174 23.16 -12.35 -9.14
C VAL A 174 24.46 -11.59 -8.86
N GLU A 175 25.36 -11.50 -9.84
CA GLU A 175 26.59 -10.70 -9.73
C GLU A 175 26.30 -9.21 -9.57
N GLU A 176 25.36 -8.66 -10.35
CA GLU A 176 24.94 -7.26 -10.22
C GLU A 176 24.30 -6.96 -8.87
N VAL A 177 23.45 -7.87 -8.34
CA VAL A 177 22.90 -7.74 -6.98
C VAL A 177 24.01 -7.76 -5.93
N ALA A 178 25.00 -8.65 -6.05
CA ALA A 178 26.11 -8.72 -5.11
C ALA A 178 26.96 -7.44 -5.09
N GLN A 179 27.16 -6.81 -6.26
CA GLN A 179 27.84 -5.51 -6.37
C GLN A 179 27.03 -4.39 -5.71
N VAL A 180 25.72 -4.35 -5.94
CA VAL A 180 24.83 -3.37 -5.30
C VAL A 180 24.82 -3.56 -3.79
N ASP A 181 24.72 -4.80 -3.30
CA ASP A 181 24.78 -5.12 -1.86
C ASP A 181 26.13 -4.74 -1.25
N GLN A 182 27.25 -4.91 -1.96
CA GLN A 182 28.56 -4.48 -1.47
C GLN A 182 28.65 -2.96 -1.28
N VAL A 183 28.09 -2.20 -2.22
CA VAL A 183 28.07 -0.72 -2.15
C VAL A 183 27.13 -0.27 -1.03
N LEU A 184 25.94 -0.87 -0.91
CA LEU A 184 24.96 -0.58 0.15
C LEU A 184 25.53 -0.84 1.55
N ASN A 185 26.34 -1.89 1.72
CA ASN A 185 26.92 -2.26 3.02
C ASN A 185 28.24 -1.55 3.34
N SER A 186 28.75 -0.68 2.45
CA SER A 186 29.98 0.07 2.69
C SER A 186 29.75 1.26 3.63
N ASP A 187 30.79 1.63 4.39
CA ASP A 187 30.75 2.72 5.40
C ASP A 187 30.28 4.09 4.86
N ARG A 188 30.23 4.25 3.53
CA ARG A 188 29.73 5.44 2.83
C ARG A 188 28.25 5.75 3.07
N PHE A 189 27.44 4.76 3.47
CA PHE A 189 26.00 4.93 3.72
C PHE A 189 25.59 4.62 5.18
N ASN A 190 26.54 4.17 6.01
CA ASN A 190 26.34 3.84 7.43
C ASN A 190 26.80 4.96 8.40
N SER A 191 27.08 6.17 7.90
CA SER A 191 27.50 7.34 8.70
C SER A 191 26.47 8.47 8.74
#